data_AF-A0A395N2I3-F1
#
_entry.id   AF-A0A395N2I3-F1
#
_cell.length_a   1.000
_cell.length_b   1.000
_cell.length_c   1.000
_cell.angle_alpha   90.00
_cell.angle_beta   90.00
_cell.angle_gamma   90.00
#
_symmetry.space_group_name_H-M   'P 1'
#
loop_
_entity.id
_entity.type
_entity.pdbx_description
1 polymer ?
#
loop_
_entity_poly.entity_id
_entity_poly.type
_entity_poly.pdbx_seq_one_letter_code
_entity_poly.pdbx_strand_id
1 'polypeptide(L)'
;MVELNAEASDVAKILYTTGHVIYLITSSTDNENTDLQVKVKRQTRPWTLSCGMVITVEGPSSRPDTGDEAFFKIFDRRGAQQIRQDNGIDAWNEDIEQDFVRDMSSGKVGEFLEKLRTVPGFQDETEEDWDAAENEAFLTAELRKCFDAEVATYARLRENQGKVIPRLLDVVTLNADLPNVNLSPQQQEFYRPKGVLLQYLQGFQLTTLTENAPKESWQNIVDQAIRIVHILNDHEILNADVRPDNFIIIPKGDKYAVFMIDFGQCRFRREDESDEQWGRAKWIQDEEGAVGYVMRMMLRKVGFELRYEPSDRYLPWAPGEDNEM
;
A
#
# COMPACT_ATOMS: atom_id res chain seq x y z
N MET A 1 10.37 -23.28 2.76
CA MET A 1 9.74 -23.29 4.10
C MET A 1 10.81 -22.81 5.07
N VAL A 2 10.81 -21.51 5.31
CA VAL A 2 11.56 -20.89 6.41
C VAL A 2 10.51 -20.64 7.48
N GLU A 3 10.72 -21.20 8.67
CA GLU A 3 9.86 -21.01 9.82
C GLU A 3 9.76 -19.51 10.13
N LEU A 4 8.53 -19.00 10.14
CA LEU A 4 8.19 -17.70 10.69
C LEU A 4 8.55 -17.71 12.18
N ASN A 5 9.74 -17.22 12.52
CA ASN A 5 10.12 -17.03 13.91
C ASN A 5 9.22 -15.96 14.52
N ALA A 6 8.45 -16.42 15.50
CA ALA A 6 7.49 -15.65 16.27
C ALA A 6 8.20 -14.76 17.30
N GLU A 7 8.75 -13.64 16.84
CA GLU A 7 8.90 -12.44 17.66
C GLU A 7 8.34 -11.26 16.86
N ALA A 8 7.02 -11.12 16.86
CA ALA A 8 6.40 -9.88 16.44
C ALA A 8 6.96 -8.77 17.34
N SER A 9 7.83 -7.93 16.76
CA SER A 9 8.46 -6.74 17.34
C SER A 9 7.57 -6.07 18.39
N ASP A 10 8.14 -5.72 19.55
CA ASP A 10 7.44 -5.16 20.72
C ASP A 10 6.58 -3.92 20.37
N VAL A 11 6.92 -3.23 19.29
CA VAL A 11 6.16 -2.12 18.70
C VAL A 11 4.73 -2.51 18.30
N ALA A 12 4.52 -3.76 17.88
CA ALA A 12 3.22 -4.32 17.53
C ALA A 12 2.27 -4.46 18.72
N LYS A 13 2.82 -4.58 19.94
CA LYS A 13 2.05 -4.60 21.19
C LYS A 13 1.70 -3.19 21.68
N ILE A 14 2.35 -2.17 21.12
CA ILE A 14 2.20 -0.77 21.53
C ILE A 14 1.25 -0.03 20.56
N LEU A 15 1.42 -0.24 19.24
CA LEU A 15 0.66 0.48 18.23
C LEU A 15 -0.65 -0.22 17.84
N TYR A 16 -1.73 0.55 17.80
CA TYR A 16 -3.03 0.18 17.23
C TYR A 16 -3.59 -1.16 17.71
N THR A 17 -3.52 -1.45 19.01
CA THR A 17 -3.99 -2.71 19.59
C THR A 17 -5.51 -2.87 19.44
N THR A 18 -5.99 -4.11 19.38
CA THR A 18 -7.43 -4.39 19.31
C THR A 18 -8.15 -3.75 20.52
N GLY A 19 -9.21 -3.00 20.23
CA GLY A 19 -9.97 -2.24 21.21
C GLY A 19 -9.48 -0.81 21.42
N HIS A 20 -8.30 -0.44 20.91
CA HIS A 20 -7.76 0.91 20.98
C HIS A 20 -8.60 1.87 20.13
N VAL A 21 -8.84 3.08 20.67
CA VAL A 21 -9.53 4.16 19.98
C VAL A 21 -8.48 5.09 19.38
N ILE A 22 -8.60 5.33 18.09
CA ILE A 22 -7.73 6.20 17.31
C ILE A 22 -8.53 7.45 16.94
N TYR A 23 -7.90 8.61 17.12
CA TYR A 23 -8.44 9.90 16.73
C TYR A 23 -7.85 10.31 15.38
N LEU A 24 -8.71 10.63 14.43
CA LEU A 24 -8.36 10.95 13.05
C LEU A 24 -8.93 12.31 12.67
N ILE A 25 -8.24 13.02 11.80
CA ILE A 25 -8.71 14.24 11.17
C ILE A 25 -9.01 13.92 9.71
N THR A 26 -10.26 14.10 9.27
CA THR A 26 -10.65 13.94 7.87
C THR A 26 -10.35 15.21 7.08
N SER A 27 -9.74 15.09 5.91
CA SER A 27 -9.59 16.22 4.99
C SER A 27 -10.84 16.36 4.11
N SER A 28 -11.77 17.23 4.47
CA SER A 28 -12.93 17.60 3.64
C SER A 28 -12.56 18.67 2.61
N THR A 29 -13.20 18.62 1.43
CA THR A 29 -13.11 19.68 0.39
C THR A 29 -13.64 21.03 0.86
N ASP A 30 -14.42 21.07 1.94
CA ASP A 30 -15.10 22.26 2.45
C ASP A 30 -14.33 22.97 3.58
N ASN A 31 -13.03 22.66 3.77
CA ASN A 31 -12.15 23.26 4.80
C ASN A 31 -12.57 23.05 6.27
N GLU A 32 -13.63 22.28 6.56
CA GLU A 32 -13.94 21.85 7.92
C GLU A 32 -13.29 20.48 8.20
N ASN A 33 -12.14 20.51 8.86
CA ASN A 33 -11.54 19.32 9.45
C ASN A 33 -12.49 18.75 10.50
N THR A 34 -12.95 17.52 10.30
CA THR A 34 -13.81 16.83 11.27
C THR A 34 -13.00 15.81 12.04
N ASP A 35 -13.15 15.81 13.36
CA ASP A 35 -12.58 14.77 14.21
C ASP A 35 -13.41 13.49 14.06
N LEU A 36 -12.72 12.39 13.76
CA LEU A 36 -13.29 11.07 13.59
C LEU A 36 -12.67 10.12 14.61
N GLN A 37 -13.52 9.47 15.39
CA GLN A 37 -13.09 8.44 16.34
C GLN A 37 -13.33 7.08 15.73
N VAL A 38 -12.30 6.23 15.73
CA VAL A 38 -12.40 4.87 15.22
C VAL A 38 -11.82 3.89 16.22
N LYS A 39 -12.40 2.70 16.31
CA LYS A 39 -11.94 1.66 17.22
C LYS A 39 -11.38 0.49 16.45
N VAL A 40 -10.18 0.06 16.80
CA VAL A 40 -9.53 -1.10 16.17
C VAL A 40 -10.29 -2.37 16.54
N LYS A 41 -10.84 -3.05 15.55
CA LYS A 41 -11.50 -4.35 15.73
C LYS A 41 -10.53 -5.51 15.50
N ARG A 42 -9.67 -5.40 14.48
CA ARG A 42 -8.69 -6.44 14.13
C ARG A 42 -7.51 -5.84 13.37
N GLN A 43 -6.30 -6.27 13.70
CA GLN A 43 -5.10 -5.96 12.92
C GLN A 43 -4.96 -6.93 11.74
N THR A 44 -4.50 -6.45 10.58
CA THR A 44 -4.10 -7.28 9.44
C THR A 44 -2.58 -7.31 9.40
N ARG A 45 -2.00 -8.48 9.67
CA ARG A 45 -0.55 -8.69 9.80
C ARG A 45 -0.03 -9.63 8.72
N PRO A 46 1.27 -9.57 8.37
CA PRO A 46 2.28 -8.60 8.84
C PRO A 46 2.05 -7.18 8.30
N TRP A 47 2.65 -6.16 8.94
CA TRP A 47 2.61 -4.78 8.44
C TRP A 47 3.82 -4.53 7.56
N THR A 48 3.58 -4.22 6.29
CA THR A 48 4.63 -4.08 5.28
C THR A 48 5.07 -2.62 5.20
N LEU A 49 4.50 -1.86 4.25
CA LEU A 49 4.64 -0.42 4.08
C LEU A 49 3.57 0.38 4.83
N SER A 50 2.56 -0.30 5.38
CA SER A 50 1.47 0.35 6.10
C SER A 50 0.90 -0.56 7.17
N CYS A 51 0.27 0.06 8.16
CA CYS A 51 -0.47 -0.65 9.19
C CYS A 51 -1.92 -0.81 8.73
N GLY A 52 -2.28 -2.02 8.31
CA GLY A 52 -3.64 -2.39 7.92
C GLY A 52 -4.45 -2.88 9.11
N MET A 53 -5.69 -2.42 9.24
CA MET A 53 -6.61 -2.84 10.30
C MET A 53 -8.08 -2.71 9.88
N VAL A 54 -8.93 -3.56 10.44
CA VAL A 54 -10.39 -3.39 10.39
C VAL A 54 -10.80 -2.59 11.63
N ILE A 55 -11.57 -1.54 11.40
CA ILE A 55 -12.02 -0.61 12.43
C ILE A 55 -13.54 -0.48 12.41
N THR A 56 -14.11 0.01 13.50
CA THR A 56 -15.47 0.54 13.54
C THR A 56 -15.46 2.05 13.74
N VAL A 57 -16.31 2.77 13.03
CA VAL A 57 -16.43 4.24 13.19
C VAL A 57 -17.37 4.52 14.37
N GLU A 58 -16.91 5.30 15.34
CA GLU A 58 -17.69 5.67 16.52
C GLU A 58 -18.30 7.08 16.34
N GLY A 59 -19.59 7.25 16.64
CA GLY A 59 -20.28 8.55 16.66
C GLY A 59 -21.62 8.60 15.90
N PRO A 60 -22.39 9.71 16.02
CA PRO A 60 -23.71 9.88 15.39
C PRO A 60 -23.65 10.01 13.85
N SER A 61 -22.45 10.14 13.30
CA SER A 61 -22.16 10.22 11.87
C SER A 61 -21.90 8.85 11.23
N SER A 62 -22.34 7.75 11.86
CA SER A 62 -22.27 6.41 11.28
C SER A 62 -22.91 6.43 9.89
N ARG A 63 -22.07 6.43 8.85
CA ARG A 63 -22.50 6.53 7.46
C ARG A 63 -23.31 5.25 7.15
N PRO A 64 -24.62 5.32 6.88
CA PRO A 64 -25.49 4.13 6.81
C PRO A 64 -25.14 3.16 5.67
N ASP A 65 -24.42 3.62 4.64
CA ASP A 65 -24.16 2.87 3.41
C ASP A 65 -22.90 2.00 3.47
N THR A 66 -22.06 2.22 4.46
CA THR A 66 -20.94 1.35 4.82
C THR A 66 -21.36 0.66 6.09
N GLY A 67 -21.44 -0.68 6.12
CA GLY A 67 -21.66 -1.38 7.39
C GLY A 67 -20.70 -0.86 8.47
N ASP A 68 -20.95 -1.18 9.74
CA ASP A 68 -20.23 -0.61 10.89
C ASP A 68 -18.69 -0.71 10.83
N GLU A 69 -18.13 -1.43 9.85
CA GLU A 69 -16.71 -1.67 9.62
C GLU A 69 -16.13 -0.98 8.37
N ALA A 70 -14.92 -0.45 8.53
CA ALA A 70 -14.07 0.01 7.44
C ALA A 70 -12.68 -0.63 7.53
N PHE A 71 -11.97 -0.68 6.41
CA PHE A 71 -10.55 -1.01 6.41
C PHE A 71 -9.74 0.28 6.51
N PHE A 72 -8.92 0.41 7.54
CA PHE A 72 -8.04 1.53 7.76
C PHE A 72 -6.61 1.12 7.42
N LYS A 73 -5.99 1.88 6.51
CA LYS A 73 -4.58 1.74 6.12
C LYS A 73 -3.86 3.04 6.52
N ILE A 74 -2.90 2.95 7.43
CA ILE A 74 -2.11 4.10 7.89
C ILE A 74 -0.62 3.90 7.57
N PHE A 75 -0.01 4.93 7.01
CA PHE A 75 1.39 4.98 6.61
C PHE A 75 2.20 5.57 7.77
N ASP A 76 2.39 4.75 8.80
CA ASP A 76 3.09 5.10 10.03
C ASP A 76 4.45 4.41 10.08
N ARG A 77 5.54 5.19 10.03
CA ARG A 77 6.93 4.69 10.00
C ARG A 77 7.25 3.77 11.18
N ARG A 78 6.59 3.99 12.32
CA ARG A 78 6.85 3.22 13.55
C ARG A 78 6.42 1.76 13.38
N GLY A 79 5.38 1.51 12.58
CA GLY A 79 4.84 0.17 12.33
C GLY A 79 5.26 -0.49 11.01
N ALA A 80 6.08 0.16 10.17
CA ALA A 80 6.43 -0.32 8.84
C ALA A 80 7.55 -1.36 8.86
N GLN A 81 7.20 -2.62 9.18
CA GLN A 81 8.18 -3.66 9.49
C GLN A 81 8.94 -4.17 8.27
N GLN A 82 8.28 -4.34 7.13
CA GLN A 82 8.93 -4.90 5.95
C GLN A 82 9.99 -3.94 5.37
N ILE A 83 9.67 -2.66 5.18
CA ILE A 83 10.65 -1.69 4.65
C ILE A 83 11.85 -1.53 5.59
N ARG A 84 11.65 -1.62 6.90
CA ARG A 84 12.77 -1.66 7.86
C ARG A 84 13.67 -2.86 7.61
N GLN A 85 13.08 -4.05 7.48
CA GLN A 85 13.83 -5.29 7.20
C GLN A 85 14.56 -5.22 5.86
N ASP A 86 13.89 -4.74 4.81
CA ASP A 86 14.43 -4.66 3.46
C ASP A 86 15.62 -3.67 3.37
N ASN A 87 15.67 -2.67 4.26
CA ASN A 87 16.74 -1.66 4.32
C ASN A 87 17.69 -1.83 5.53
N GLY A 88 17.60 -2.93 6.27
CA GLY A 88 18.45 -3.16 7.45
C GLY A 88 18.27 -2.15 8.59
N ILE A 89 17.13 -1.45 8.65
CA ILE A 89 16.83 -0.43 9.66
C ILE A 89 16.29 -1.09 10.93
N ASP A 90 16.79 -0.63 12.08
CA ASP A 90 16.35 -1.13 13.39
C ASP A 90 14.85 -0.97 13.64
N ALA A 91 14.30 -1.82 14.51
CA ALA A 91 12.93 -1.69 14.96
C ALA A 91 12.75 -0.39 15.76
N TRP A 92 11.63 0.30 15.53
CA TRP A 92 11.30 1.54 16.24
C TRP A 92 11.29 1.35 17.76
N ASN A 93 11.74 2.37 18.49
CA ASN A 93 11.63 2.49 19.94
C ASN A 93 11.58 3.97 20.36
N GLU A 94 11.41 4.23 21.66
CA GLU A 94 11.30 5.60 22.18
C GLU A 94 12.57 6.43 22.04
N ASP A 95 13.76 5.83 22.10
CA ASP A 95 15.03 6.55 21.94
C ASP A 95 15.20 7.04 20.49
N ILE A 96 14.90 6.18 19.52
CA ILE A 96 14.86 6.53 18.10
C ILE A 96 13.85 7.65 17.84
N GLU A 97 12.68 7.60 18.50
CA GLU A 97 11.67 8.65 18.39
C GLU A 97 12.18 10.00 18.90
N GLN A 98 12.89 10.00 20.04
CA GLN A 98 13.46 11.22 20.61
C GLN A 98 14.56 11.81 19.71
N ASP A 99 15.42 10.96 19.15
CA ASP A 99 16.46 11.36 18.20
C ASP A 99 15.86 12.00 16.95
N PHE A 100 14.84 11.36 16.37
CA PHE A 100 14.13 11.88 15.20
C PHE A 100 13.45 13.22 15.47
N VAL A 101 12.74 13.36 16.59
CA VAL A 101 12.06 14.61 16.97
C VAL A 101 13.06 15.74 17.19
N ARG A 102 14.19 15.45 17.85
CA ARG A 102 15.28 16.42 18.06
C ARG A 102 15.83 16.91 16.72
N ASP A 103 16.20 16.00 15.84
CA ASP A 103 16.84 16.32 14.55
C ASP A 103 15.84 16.94 13.56
N MET A 104 14.55 16.64 13.70
CA MET A 104 13.49 17.36 13.02
C MET A 104 13.45 18.82 13.48
N SER A 105 13.44 19.06 14.79
CA SER A 105 13.37 20.42 15.35
C SER A 105 14.58 21.28 15.03
N SER A 106 15.77 20.67 14.87
CA SER A 106 17.00 21.38 14.50
C SER A 106 17.11 21.71 13.00
N GLY A 107 16.26 21.11 12.16
CA GLY A 107 16.27 21.29 10.71
C GLY A 107 17.13 20.26 9.96
N LYS A 108 17.91 19.43 10.66
CA LYS A 108 18.79 18.42 10.07
C LYS A 108 18.02 17.42 9.19
N VAL A 109 16.84 16.98 9.63
CA VAL A 109 15.95 16.11 8.83
C VAL A 109 15.60 16.75 7.48
N GLY A 110 15.34 18.07 7.47
CA GLY A 110 15.03 18.79 6.23
C GLY A 110 16.22 18.85 5.28
N GLU A 111 17.42 19.08 5.79
CA GLU A 111 18.66 19.08 4.99
C GLU A 111 18.97 17.69 4.42
N PHE A 112 18.78 16.64 5.22
CA PHE A 112 18.95 15.25 4.79
C PHE A 112 17.99 14.91 3.65
N LEU A 113 16.70 15.20 3.81
CA LEU A 113 15.69 14.91 2.79
C LEU A 113 15.95 15.68 1.48
N GLU A 114 16.50 16.89 1.57
CA GLU A 114 16.84 17.61 0.36
C GLU A 114 18.03 16.99 -0.38
N LYS A 115 19.04 16.50 0.33
CA LYS A 115 20.13 15.73 -0.29
C LYS A 115 19.60 14.46 -0.94
N LEU A 116 18.76 13.71 -0.23
CA LEU A 116 18.12 12.48 -0.73
C LEU A 116 17.36 12.72 -2.05
N ARG A 117 16.76 13.91 -2.21
CA ARG A 117 16.02 14.28 -3.43
C ARG A 117 16.90 14.80 -4.57
N THR A 118 17.96 15.53 -4.25
CA THR A 118 18.70 16.35 -5.23
C THR A 118 20.05 15.80 -5.62
N VAL A 119 20.65 14.94 -4.79
CA VAL A 119 21.96 14.35 -5.04
C VAL A 119 21.76 12.96 -5.67
N PRO A 120 22.17 12.77 -6.94
CA PRO A 120 22.06 11.46 -7.59
C PRO A 120 22.86 10.39 -6.84
N GLY A 121 22.28 9.20 -6.66
CA GLY A 121 22.95 8.08 -5.98
C GLY A 121 23.11 8.25 -4.46
N PHE A 122 22.57 9.32 -3.86
CA PHE A 122 22.80 9.61 -2.45
C PHE A 122 22.43 8.48 -1.50
N GLN A 123 21.29 7.82 -1.74
CA GLN A 123 20.89 6.66 -0.95
C GLN A 123 21.92 5.54 -1.07
N ASP A 124 22.14 5.02 -2.28
CA ASP A 124 23.06 3.91 -2.55
C ASP A 124 24.49 4.17 -2.04
N GLU A 125 24.93 5.44 -2.03
CA GLU A 125 26.27 5.83 -1.60
C GLU A 125 26.40 6.06 -0.09
N THR A 126 25.31 6.30 0.64
CA THR A 126 25.38 6.76 2.05
C THR A 126 24.48 6.01 3.02
N GLU A 127 23.62 5.09 2.57
CA GLU A 127 22.65 4.41 3.42
C GLU A 127 23.27 3.64 4.60
N GLU A 128 24.51 3.13 4.45
CA GLU A 128 25.24 2.46 5.53
C GLU A 128 25.68 3.40 6.66
N ASP A 129 25.78 4.70 6.39
CA ASP A 129 26.27 5.73 7.32
C ASP A 129 25.14 6.52 8.00
N TRP A 130 23.87 6.25 7.67
CA TRP A 130 22.73 6.99 8.20
C TRP A 130 22.54 6.71 9.69
N ASP A 131 22.33 7.77 10.46
CA ASP A 131 21.92 7.60 11.86
C ASP A 131 20.43 7.25 11.99
N ALA A 132 19.99 7.00 13.23
CA ALA A 132 18.61 6.60 13.49
C ALA A 132 17.58 7.66 13.02
N ALA A 133 17.89 8.95 13.15
CA ALA A 133 16.97 10.02 12.76
C ALA A 133 16.88 10.15 11.23
N GLU A 134 18.00 9.99 10.52
CA GLU A 134 18.07 9.97 9.06
C GLU A 134 17.30 8.76 8.48
N ASN A 135 17.45 7.59 9.09
CA ASN A 135 16.67 6.41 8.75
C ASN A 135 15.15 6.63 8.94
N GLU A 136 14.71 7.25 10.05
CA GLU A 136 13.30 7.59 10.25
C GLU A 136 12.79 8.65 9.27
N ALA A 137 13.65 9.60 8.86
CA ALA A 137 13.33 10.59 7.84
C ALA A 137 13.12 9.94 6.47
N PHE A 138 14.02 9.03 6.07
CA PHE A 138 13.89 8.21 4.87
C PHE A 138 12.57 7.42 4.87
N LEU A 139 12.30 6.67 5.95
CA LEU A 139 11.05 5.91 6.09
C LEU A 139 9.82 6.81 5.97
N THR A 140 9.82 7.98 6.61
CA THR A 140 8.70 8.95 6.51
C THR A 140 8.48 9.38 5.05
N ALA A 141 9.56 9.66 4.32
CA ALA A 141 9.48 10.09 2.93
C ALA A 141 8.98 8.97 2.01
N GLU A 142 9.48 7.74 2.15
CA GLU A 142 9.02 6.58 1.37
C GLU A 142 7.55 6.28 1.63
N LEU A 143 7.14 6.26 2.90
CA LEU A 143 5.74 6.03 3.25
C LEU A 143 4.81 7.15 2.75
N ARG A 144 5.30 8.39 2.68
CA ARG A 144 4.56 9.49 2.06
C ARG A 144 4.39 9.28 0.56
N LYS A 145 5.43 8.84 -0.16
CA LYS A 145 5.31 8.47 -1.59
C LYS A 145 4.25 7.39 -1.78
N CYS A 146 4.23 6.35 -0.93
CA CYS A 146 3.24 5.29 -1.00
C CYS A 146 1.81 5.79 -0.72
N PHE A 147 1.64 6.64 0.28
CA PHE A 147 0.35 7.26 0.57
C PHE A 147 -0.15 8.10 -0.61
N ASP A 148 0.71 8.96 -1.17
CA ASP A 148 0.35 9.85 -2.28
C ASP A 148 -0.01 9.03 -3.54
N ALA A 149 0.73 7.94 -3.82
CA ALA A 149 0.45 7.00 -4.90
C ALA A 149 -0.90 6.27 -4.72
N GLU A 150 -1.19 5.81 -3.51
CA GLU A 150 -2.46 5.12 -3.19
C GLU A 150 -3.65 6.07 -3.43
N VAL A 151 -3.60 7.29 -2.88
CA VAL A 151 -4.67 8.29 -3.01
C VAL A 151 -4.85 8.71 -4.48
N ALA A 152 -3.75 8.97 -5.19
CA ALA A 152 -3.81 9.32 -6.60
C ALA A 152 -4.42 8.19 -7.45
N THR A 153 -4.17 6.93 -7.10
CA THR A 153 -4.72 5.77 -7.81
C THR A 153 -6.23 5.68 -7.62
N TYR A 154 -6.72 5.85 -6.39
CA TYR A 154 -8.16 5.92 -6.13
C TYR A 154 -8.84 7.08 -6.87
N ALA A 155 -8.17 8.23 -6.95
CA ALA A 155 -8.69 9.38 -7.69
C ALA A 155 -8.78 9.09 -9.21
N ARG A 156 -7.74 8.48 -9.79
CA ARG A 156 -7.69 8.10 -11.22
C ARG A 156 -8.74 7.04 -11.56
N LEU A 157 -8.97 6.08 -10.67
CA LEU A 157 -9.89 4.95 -10.85
C LEU A 157 -11.26 5.19 -10.19
N ARG A 158 -11.71 6.44 -10.10
CA ARG A 158 -12.95 6.83 -9.41
C ARG A 158 -14.17 6.03 -9.88
N GLU A 159 -14.28 5.75 -11.18
CA GLU A 159 -15.42 5.01 -11.76
C GLU A 159 -15.38 3.50 -11.46
N ASN A 160 -14.23 2.98 -11.04
CA ASN A 160 -13.99 1.56 -10.74
C ASN A 160 -14.16 1.22 -9.26
N GLN A 161 -14.21 2.24 -8.39
CA GLN A 161 -14.43 2.08 -6.96
C GLN A 161 -15.75 1.38 -6.64
N GLY A 162 -15.69 0.40 -5.74
CA GLY A 162 -16.81 -0.47 -5.36
C GLY A 162 -17.20 -1.52 -6.40
N LYS A 163 -16.52 -1.56 -7.56
CA LYS A 163 -16.76 -2.54 -8.63
C LYS A 163 -15.62 -3.55 -8.72
N VAL A 164 -14.40 -3.04 -8.83
CA VAL A 164 -13.17 -3.84 -9.03
C VAL A 164 -12.00 -3.38 -8.15
N ILE A 165 -12.14 -2.25 -7.46
CA ILE A 165 -11.27 -1.80 -6.37
C ILE A 165 -12.17 -1.33 -5.21
N PRO A 166 -11.70 -1.30 -3.95
CA PRO A 166 -12.47 -0.78 -2.83
C PRO A 166 -12.97 0.66 -3.07
N ARG A 167 -13.98 1.10 -2.31
CA ARG A 167 -14.29 2.53 -2.23
C ARG A 167 -13.32 3.23 -1.28
N LEU A 168 -12.76 4.35 -1.69
CA LEU A 168 -12.11 5.30 -0.80
C LEU A 168 -13.21 6.09 -0.07
N LEU A 169 -13.32 5.86 1.23
CA LEU A 169 -14.35 6.47 2.09
C LEU A 169 -13.90 7.84 2.59
N ASP A 170 -12.61 7.95 2.95
CA ASP A 170 -12.01 9.19 3.43
C ASP A 170 -10.47 9.14 3.37
N VAL A 171 -9.86 10.33 3.38
CA VAL A 171 -8.42 10.52 3.53
C VAL A 171 -8.19 11.19 4.88
N VAL A 172 -7.33 10.59 5.70
CA VAL A 172 -7.21 10.94 7.12
C VAL A 172 -5.78 11.20 7.52
N THR A 173 -5.62 12.03 8.56
CA THR A 173 -4.37 12.24 9.27
C THR A 173 -4.55 11.82 10.73
N LEU A 174 -3.55 11.16 11.31
CA LEU A 174 -3.59 10.77 12.71
C LEU A 174 -3.59 12.02 13.61
N ASN A 175 -4.62 12.16 14.46
CA ASN A 175 -4.70 13.20 15.48
C ASN A 175 -3.94 12.75 16.73
N ALA A 176 -2.62 12.68 16.64
CA ALA A 176 -1.75 12.38 17.76
C ALA A 176 -1.22 13.66 18.41
N ASP A 177 -0.98 13.60 19.72
CA ASP A 177 -0.26 14.65 20.44
C ASP A 177 1.08 14.91 19.76
N LEU A 178 1.34 16.19 19.46
CA LEU A 178 2.62 16.58 18.92
C LEU A 178 3.70 16.46 20.00
N PRO A 179 4.96 16.20 19.63
CA PRO A 179 6.04 16.20 20.61
C PRO A 179 6.15 17.57 21.29
N ASN A 180 6.65 17.61 22.53
CA ASN A 180 6.88 18.84 23.30
C ASN A 180 8.07 19.67 22.77
N VAL A 181 8.15 19.86 21.46
CA VAL A 181 9.13 20.70 20.76
C VAL A 181 8.39 21.63 19.80
N ASN A 182 8.95 22.82 19.56
CA ASN A 182 8.37 23.79 18.63
C ASN A 182 8.62 23.37 17.18
N LEU A 183 7.70 22.59 16.61
CA LEU A 183 7.69 22.24 15.19
C LEU A 183 6.96 23.32 14.37
N SER A 184 7.54 23.72 13.24
CA SER A 184 6.84 24.52 12.22
C SER A 184 5.65 23.74 11.62
N PRO A 185 4.66 24.41 10.99
CA PRO A 185 3.53 23.72 10.36
C PRO A 185 3.94 22.65 9.35
N GLN A 186 5.02 22.87 8.58
CA GLN A 186 5.54 21.91 7.62
C GLN A 186 6.12 20.67 8.31
N GLN A 187 6.88 20.86 9.39
CA GLN A 187 7.40 19.74 10.20
C GLN A 187 6.27 18.96 10.88
N GLN A 188 5.21 19.64 11.34
CA GLN A 188 4.04 18.95 11.90
C GLN A 188 3.31 18.10 10.86
N GLU A 189 3.15 18.61 9.63
CA GLU A 189 2.56 17.81 8.55
C GLU A 189 3.41 16.60 8.19
N PHE A 190 4.73 16.77 8.17
CA PHE A 190 5.67 15.68 7.91
C PHE A 190 5.67 14.64 9.03
N TYR A 191 5.56 15.07 10.29
CA TYR A 191 5.56 14.19 11.46
C TYR A 191 4.29 13.33 11.55
N ARG A 192 3.13 13.88 11.17
CA ARG A 192 1.84 13.20 11.36
C ARG A 192 1.63 12.09 10.32
N PRO A 193 1.42 10.83 10.74
CA PRO A 193 1.07 9.75 9.82
C PRO A 193 -0.22 10.04 9.06
N LYS A 194 -0.21 9.73 7.76
CA LYS A 194 -1.37 9.83 6.88
C LYS A 194 -1.96 8.45 6.60
N GLY A 195 -3.24 8.39 6.30
CA GLY A 195 -3.93 7.14 6.02
C GLY A 195 -5.17 7.30 5.18
N VAL A 196 -5.75 6.17 4.81
CA VAL A 196 -6.97 6.08 4.02
C VAL A 196 -7.97 5.15 4.71
N LEU A 197 -9.25 5.55 4.65
CA LEU A 197 -10.38 4.72 5.04
C LEU A 197 -10.97 4.10 3.77
N LEU A 198 -11.03 2.78 3.73
CA LEU A 198 -11.47 2.01 2.58
C LEU A 198 -12.70 1.16 2.93
N GLN A 199 -13.50 0.85 1.91
CA GLN A 199 -14.51 -0.19 2.00
C GLN A 199 -13.89 -1.48 2.53
N TYR A 200 -14.42 -1.99 3.64
CA TYR A 200 -14.01 -3.31 4.11
C TYR A 200 -14.56 -4.41 3.19
N LEU A 201 -13.66 -5.28 2.72
CA LEU A 201 -13.97 -6.40 1.84
C LEU A 201 -13.91 -7.70 2.64
N GLN A 202 -15.08 -8.29 2.93
CA GLN A 202 -15.19 -9.57 3.65
C GLN A 202 -15.03 -10.75 2.69
N GLY A 203 -13.78 -11.07 2.34
CA GLY A 203 -13.43 -12.10 1.37
C GLY A 203 -12.17 -12.85 1.73
N PHE A 204 -11.63 -13.58 0.76
CA PHE A 204 -10.36 -14.31 0.86
C PHE A 204 -9.41 -13.89 -0.27
N GLN A 205 -8.11 -14.13 -0.12
CA GLN A 205 -7.09 -13.75 -1.10
C GLN A 205 -7.07 -14.69 -2.31
N LEU A 206 -6.62 -14.21 -3.47
CA LEU A 206 -6.47 -15.07 -4.65
C LEU A 206 -5.45 -16.20 -4.44
N THR A 207 -4.46 -16.00 -3.58
CA THR A 207 -3.51 -17.04 -3.17
C THR A 207 -4.17 -18.24 -2.48
N THR A 208 -5.29 -18.05 -1.78
CA THR A 208 -6.02 -19.11 -1.07
C THR A 208 -7.26 -19.59 -1.84
N LEU A 209 -7.32 -19.33 -3.15
CA LEU A 209 -8.46 -19.65 -4.01
C LEU A 209 -8.91 -21.12 -3.92
N THR A 210 -7.96 -22.06 -3.90
CA THR A 210 -8.26 -23.50 -3.93
C THR A 210 -8.93 -24.02 -2.67
N GLU A 211 -8.82 -23.28 -1.57
CA GLU A 211 -9.38 -23.64 -0.27
C GLU A 211 -10.78 -23.06 -0.06
N ASN A 212 -11.13 -22.01 -0.81
CA ASN A 212 -12.28 -21.15 -0.51
C ASN A 212 -13.32 -21.08 -1.65
N ALA A 213 -13.00 -21.58 -2.85
CA ALA A 213 -13.90 -21.55 -3.99
C ALA A 213 -13.94 -22.90 -4.73
N PRO A 214 -15.09 -23.29 -5.32
CA PRO A 214 -15.21 -24.51 -6.09
C PRO A 214 -14.44 -24.40 -7.41
N LYS A 215 -13.91 -25.53 -7.89
CA LYS A 215 -12.99 -25.62 -9.04
C LYS A 215 -13.56 -24.99 -10.32
N GLU A 216 -14.88 -25.06 -10.48
CA GLU A 216 -15.62 -24.54 -11.63
C GLU A 216 -15.57 -23.00 -11.71
N SER A 217 -15.30 -22.32 -10.60
CA SER A 217 -15.24 -20.86 -10.53
C SER A 217 -13.83 -20.28 -10.78
N TRP A 218 -12.78 -21.10 -10.67
CA TRP A 218 -11.40 -20.62 -10.63
C TRP A 218 -10.98 -19.88 -11.89
N GLN A 219 -11.36 -20.39 -13.07
CA GLN A 219 -11.08 -19.71 -14.35
C GLN A 219 -11.65 -18.29 -14.34
N ASN A 220 -12.94 -18.14 -14.02
CA ASN A 220 -13.61 -16.85 -14.06
C ASN A 220 -13.02 -15.85 -13.05
N ILE A 221 -12.62 -16.32 -11.87
CA ILE A 221 -11.98 -15.48 -10.86
C ILE A 221 -10.63 -14.96 -11.37
N VAL A 222 -9.79 -15.82 -11.96
CA VAL A 222 -8.49 -15.40 -12.49
C VAL A 222 -8.66 -14.46 -13.69
N ASP A 223 -9.62 -14.75 -14.59
CA ASP A 223 -9.94 -13.86 -15.72
C ASP A 223 -10.37 -12.46 -15.24
N GLN A 224 -11.14 -12.39 -14.16
CA GLN A 224 -11.50 -11.11 -13.54
C GLN A 224 -10.27 -10.39 -13.00
N ALA A 225 -9.35 -11.08 -12.31
CA ALA A 225 -8.13 -10.46 -11.79
C ALA A 225 -7.25 -9.88 -12.92
N ILE A 226 -7.07 -10.62 -14.02
CA ILE A 226 -6.34 -10.17 -15.21
C ILE A 226 -7.01 -8.94 -15.83
N ARG A 227 -8.35 -8.95 -15.94
CA ARG A 227 -9.11 -7.79 -16.44
C ARG A 227 -8.88 -6.53 -15.59
N ILE A 228 -8.67 -6.67 -14.28
CA ILE A 228 -8.38 -5.51 -13.42
C ILE A 228 -7.00 -4.94 -13.74
N VAL A 229 -6.00 -5.77 -14.00
CA VAL A 229 -4.69 -5.33 -14.49
C VAL A 229 -4.84 -4.55 -15.80
N HIS A 230 -5.67 -5.03 -16.74
CA HIS A 230 -5.96 -4.29 -17.98
C HIS A 230 -6.61 -2.92 -17.73
N ILE A 231 -7.48 -2.81 -16.73
CA ILE A 231 -8.06 -1.52 -16.32
C ILE A 231 -6.96 -0.55 -15.85
N LEU A 232 -5.99 -1.01 -15.05
CA LEU A 232 -4.83 -0.18 -14.65
C LEU A 232 -4.04 0.28 -15.89
N ASN A 233 -3.77 -0.64 -16.82
CA ASN A 233 -3.07 -0.35 -18.07
C ASN A 233 -3.79 0.74 -18.90
N ASP A 234 -5.11 0.67 -18.98
CA ASP A 234 -5.94 1.62 -19.73
C ASP A 234 -6.00 3.01 -19.08
N HIS A 235 -5.65 3.11 -17.80
CA HIS A 235 -5.58 4.38 -17.06
C HIS A 235 -4.14 4.91 -16.89
N GLU A 236 -3.18 4.31 -17.62
CA GLU A 236 -1.76 4.67 -17.59
C GLU A 236 -1.14 4.53 -16.20
N ILE A 237 -1.54 3.46 -15.50
CA ILE A 237 -1.04 3.10 -14.17
C ILE A 237 -0.12 1.89 -14.32
N LEU A 238 1.04 1.91 -13.67
CA LEU A 238 1.93 0.78 -13.47
C LEU A 238 1.98 0.52 -11.97
N ASN A 239 1.60 -0.69 -11.53
CA ASN A 239 1.71 -1.11 -10.14
C ASN A 239 2.89 -2.09 -10.01
N ALA A 240 3.88 -1.74 -9.19
CA ALA A 240 5.05 -2.57 -8.98
C ALA A 240 4.81 -3.80 -8.09
N ASP A 241 3.66 -3.88 -7.41
CA ASP A 241 3.31 -4.95 -6.47
C ASP A 241 2.05 -5.71 -6.91
N VAL A 242 1.93 -6.01 -8.20
CA VAL A 242 0.88 -6.92 -8.68
C VAL A 242 1.25 -8.36 -8.30
N ARG A 243 0.44 -8.96 -7.44
CA ARG A 243 0.58 -10.35 -6.98
C ARG A 243 -0.78 -10.87 -6.50
N PRO A 244 -1.01 -12.20 -6.50
CA PRO A 244 -2.30 -12.75 -6.10
C PRO A 244 -2.74 -12.38 -4.66
N ASP A 245 -1.81 -12.10 -3.74
CA ASP A 245 -2.15 -11.67 -2.37
C ASP A 245 -2.87 -10.32 -2.32
N ASN A 246 -2.67 -9.48 -3.35
CA ASN A 246 -3.27 -8.15 -3.48
C ASN A 246 -4.61 -8.18 -4.23
N PHE A 247 -5.24 -9.36 -4.33
CA PHE A 247 -6.61 -9.52 -4.83
C PHE A 247 -7.49 -10.19 -3.77
N ILE A 248 -8.63 -9.57 -3.48
CA ILE A 248 -9.66 -10.09 -2.58
C ILE A 248 -10.87 -10.57 -3.38
N ILE A 249 -11.31 -11.79 -3.09
CA ILE A 249 -12.45 -12.43 -3.70
C ILE A 249 -13.63 -12.40 -2.72
N ILE A 250 -14.74 -11.83 -3.17
CA ILE A 250 -15.98 -11.70 -2.40
C ILE A 250 -17.04 -12.65 -2.97
N PRO A 251 -17.48 -13.66 -2.22
CA PRO A 251 -18.64 -14.46 -2.58
C PRO A 251 -19.90 -13.59 -2.67
N LYS A 252 -20.64 -13.72 -3.77
CA LYS A 252 -21.92 -13.05 -4.03
C LYS A 252 -22.92 -14.10 -4.53
N GLY A 253 -23.48 -14.86 -3.60
CA GLY A 253 -24.34 -16.00 -3.92
C GLY A 253 -23.53 -17.12 -4.58
N ASP A 254 -23.89 -17.46 -5.82
CA ASP A 254 -23.21 -18.46 -6.66
C ASP A 254 -22.04 -17.88 -7.48
N LYS A 255 -21.80 -16.57 -7.39
CA LYS A 255 -20.76 -15.86 -8.14
C LYS A 255 -19.71 -15.26 -7.20
N TYR A 256 -18.62 -14.81 -7.81
CA TYR A 256 -17.52 -14.17 -7.13
C TYR A 256 -17.23 -12.81 -7.78
N ALA A 257 -16.98 -11.81 -6.94
CA ALA A 257 -16.47 -10.51 -7.35
C ALA A 257 -15.01 -10.38 -6.90
N VAL A 258 -14.13 -9.97 -7.81
CA VAL A 258 -12.72 -9.78 -7.54
C VAL A 258 -12.41 -8.31 -7.38
N PHE A 259 -11.62 -7.99 -6.36
CA PHE A 259 -11.17 -6.64 -6.06
C PHE A 259 -9.65 -6.64 -5.96
N MET A 260 -8.99 -5.70 -6.65
CA MET A 260 -7.58 -5.41 -6.39
C MET A 260 -7.47 -4.44 -5.21
N ILE A 261 -6.50 -4.68 -4.35
CA ILE A 261 -6.12 -3.83 -3.21
C ILE A 261 -4.64 -3.48 -3.32
N ASP A 262 -4.20 -2.57 -2.46
CA ASP A 262 -2.81 -2.14 -2.34
C ASP A 262 -2.26 -1.42 -3.59
N PHE A 263 -2.34 -0.09 -3.55
CA PHE A 263 -1.90 0.80 -4.63
C PHE A 263 -0.70 1.66 -4.21
N GLY A 264 -0.07 1.36 -3.08
CA GLY A 264 1.05 2.16 -2.54
C GLY A 264 2.30 2.14 -3.41
N GLN A 265 2.41 1.17 -4.32
CA GLN A 265 3.52 1.07 -5.28
C GLN A 265 3.07 1.35 -6.73
N CYS A 266 1.99 2.12 -6.90
CA CYS A 266 1.58 2.60 -8.20
C CYS A 266 2.41 3.82 -8.63
N ARG A 267 2.77 3.87 -9.91
CA ARG A 267 3.23 5.09 -10.59
C ARG A 267 2.35 5.36 -11.81
N PHE A 268 2.26 6.63 -12.18
CA PHE A 268 1.56 7.07 -13.37
C PHE A 268 2.56 7.31 -14.48
N ARG A 269 2.11 7.13 -15.73
CA ARG A 269 2.87 7.61 -16.88
C ARG A 269 3.08 9.12 -16.77
N ARG A 270 4.32 9.57 -16.98
CA ARG A 270 4.64 11.00 -16.99
C ARG A 270 4.35 11.61 -18.37
N GLU A 271 4.05 12.90 -18.41
CA GLU A 271 3.79 13.62 -19.67
C GLU A 271 5.01 13.62 -20.61
N ASP A 272 6.22 13.55 -20.05
CA ASP A 272 7.50 13.50 -20.77
C ASP A 272 7.99 12.07 -21.04
N GLU A 273 7.28 11.03 -20.58
CA GLU A 273 7.67 9.64 -20.76
C GLU A 273 7.23 9.11 -22.13
N SER A 274 8.21 8.74 -22.97
CA SER A 274 7.95 8.23 -24.31
C SER A 274 7.21 6.89 -24.29
N ASP A 275 6.54 6.53 -25.40
CA ASP A 275 5.89 5.21 -25.51
C ASP A 275 6.89 4.06 -25.32
N GLU A 276 8.14 4.27 -25.74
CA GLU A 276 9.22 3.30 -25.54
C GLU A 276 9.59 3.13 -24.06
N GLN A 277 9.78 4.23 -23.34
CA GLN A 277 10.10 4.19 -21.91
C GLN A 277 8.96 3.56 -21.10
N TRP A 278 7.73 4.00 -21.36
CA TRP A 278 6.55 3.47 -20.69
C TRP A 278 6.31 1.99 -21.04
N GLY A 279 6.35 1.66 -22.33
CA GLY A 279 6.16 0.29 -22.83
C GLY A 279 7.21 -0.67 -22.27
N ARG A 280 8.48 -0.25 -22.20
CA ARG A 280 9.56 -1.03 -21.59
C ARG A 280 9.35 -1.23 -20.09
N ALA A 281 8.90 -0.21 -19.36
CA ALA A 281 8.61 -0.35 -17.95
C ALA A 281 7.44 -1.33 -17.69
N LYS A 282 6.36 -1.25 -18.49
CA LYS A 282 5.23 -2.18 -18.40
C LYS A 282 5.63 -3.62 -18.77
N TRP A 283 6.49 -3.77 -19.78
CA TRP A 283 7.06 -5.06 -20.16
C TRP A 283 7.89 -5.67 -19.04
N ILE A 284 8.83 -4.90 -18.47
CA ILE A 284 9.71 -5.36 -17.38
C ILE A 284 8.90 -5.77 -16.15
N GLN A 285 7.86 -5.00 -15.81
CA GLN A 285 7.05 -5.28 -14.64
C GLN A 285 6.15 -6.53 -14.81
N ASP A 286 5.69 -6.82 -16.03
CA ASP A 286 4.82 -7.95 -16.39
C ASP A 286 3.65 -8.19 -15.39
N GLU A 287 2.87 -7.13 -15.11
CA GLU A 287 1.76 -7.17 -14.16
C GLU A 287 0.72 -8.26 -14.50
N GLU A 288 0.50 -8.49 -15.80
CA GLU A 288 -0.42 -9.51 -16.28
C GLU A 288 0.13 -10.92 -15.97
N GLY A 289 1.41 -11.17 -16.26
CA GLY A 289 2.08 -12.42 -15.94
C GLY A 289 2.18 -12.68 -14.44
N ALA A 290 2.37 -11.64 -13.64
CA ALA A 290 2.41 -11.74 -12.18
C ALA A 290 1.10 -12.28 -11.58
N VAL A 291 -0.03 -12.20 -12.30
CA VAL A 291 -1.27 -12.89 -11.97
C VAL A 291 -1.44 -14.16 -12.79
N GLY A 292 -1.48 -14.05 -14.12
CA GLY A 292 -1.86 -15.13 -15.02
C GLY A 292 -0.90 -16.32 -14.98
N TYR A 293 0.41 -16.08 -15.10
CA TYR A 293 1.40 -17.16 -15.04
C TYR A 293 1.50 -17.76 -13.64
N VAL A 294 1.49 -16.92 -12.61
CA VAL A 294 1.56 -17.37 -11.20
C VAL A 294 0.37 -18.26 -10.87
N MET A 295 -0.85 -17.82 -11.18
CA MET A 295 -2.07 -18.60 -10.94
C MET A 295 -2.11 -19.88 -11.77
N ARG A 296 -1.66 -19.84 -13.04
CA ARG A 296 -1.53 -21.05 -13.86
C ARG A 296 -0.62 -22.08 -13.22
N MET A 297 0.53 -21.66 -12.70
CA MET A 297 1.47 -22.55 -12.00
C MET A 297 0.88 -23.09 -10.69
N MET A 298 0.24 -22.24 -9.89
CA MET A 298 -0.38 -22.64 -8.61
C MET A 298 -1.49 -23.67 -8.83
N LEU A 299 -2.41 -23.39 -9.75
CA LEU A 299 -3.57 -24.26 -10.01
C LEU A 299 -3.18 -25.57 -10.70
N ARG A 300 -2.11 -25.58 -11.50
CA ARG A 300 -1.55 -26.81 -12.09
C ARG A 300 -1.11 -27.82 -11.02
N LYS A 301 -0.59 -27.35 -9.87
CA LYS A 301 -0.16 -28.23 -8.77
C LYS A 301 -1.31 -29.03 -8.16
N VAL A 302 -2.55 -28.55 -8.29
CA VAL A 302 -3.76 -29.22 -7.81
C VAL A 302 -4.59 -29.85 -8.95
N GLY A 303 -3.97 -30.04 -10.13
CA GLY A 303 -4.61 -30.71 -11.27
C GLY A 303 -5.71 -29.87 -11.93
N PHE A 304 -5.58 -28.54 -11.92
CA PHE A 304 -6.42 -27.64 -12.72
C PHE A 304 -5.58 -27.00 -13.82
N GLU A 305 -6.09 -27.04 -15.04
CA GLU A 305 -5.47 -26.42 -16.21
C GLU A 305 -6.14 -25.07 -16.47
N LEU A 306 -5.51 -24.00 -16.02
CA LEU A 306 -5.97 -22.63 -16.29
C LEU A 306 -5.69 -22.27 -17.75
N ARG A 307 -6.72 -21.83 -18.46
CA ARG A 307 -6.58 -21.26 -19.80
C ARG A 307 -6.19 -19.80 -19.65
N TYR A 308 -4.90 -19.53 -19.78
CA TYR A 308 -4.34 -18.19 -19.76
C TYR A 308 -3.46 -17.99 -20.99
N GLU A 309 -3.84 -17.02 -21.81
CA GLU A 309 -3.10 -16.53 -22.96
C GLU A 309 -2.71 -15.07 -22.65
N PRO A 310 -1.41 -14.73 -22.63
CA PRO A 310 -0.97 -13.36 -22.39
C PRO A 310 -1.48 -12.44 -23.50
N SER A 311 -1.80 -11.19 -23.15
CA SER A 311 -2.26 -10.21 -24.14
C SER A 311 -1.19 -9.77 -25.15
N ASP A 312 0.08 -10.02 -24.83
CA ASP A 312 1.27 -9.53 -25.57
C ASP A 312 1.26 -8.01 -25.81
N ARG A 313 0.47 -7.25 -25.04
CA ARG A 313 0.26 -5.80 -25.22
C ARG A 313 1.57 -5.03 -25.26
N TYR A 314 2.55 -5.45 -24.46
CA TYR A 314 3.84 -4.75 -24.32
C TYR A 314 5.01 -5.48 -25.01
N LEU A 315 4.74 -6.57 -25.74
CA LEU A 315 5.76 -7.32 -26.49
C LEU A 315 6.55 -6.46 -27.49
N PRO A 316 5.97 -5.46 -28.19
CA PRO A 316 6.74 -4.60 -29.09
C PRO A 316 7.88 -3.81 -28.42
N TRP A 317 7.87 -3.68 -27.09
CA TRP A 317 8.90 -3.01 -26.30
C TRP A 317 9.77 -3.96 -25.49
N ALA A 318 9.66 -5.26 -25.75
CA ALA A 318 10.64 -6.23 -25.26
C ALA A 318 12.04 -5.86 -25.76
N PRO A 319 13.10 -6.09 -24.97
CA PRO A 319 14.46 -5.86 -25.45
C PRO A 319 14.70 -6.69 -26.73
N GLY A 320 15.12 -6.03 -27.80
CA GLY A 320 15.65 -6.72 -28.98
C GLY A 320 17.01 -7.35 -28.65
N GLU A 321 17.45 -8.32 -29.47
CA GLU A 321 18.78 -8.95 -29.35
C GLU A 321 19.95 -7.94 -29.38
N ASP A 322 19.71 -6.70 -29.82
CA ASP A 322 20.71 -5.61 -29.91
C ASP A 322 20.82 -4.73 -28.65
N ASN A 323 20.02 -4.96 -27.60
CA ASN A 323 20.06 -4.17 -26.36
C ASN A 323 20.98 -4.75 -25.27
N GLU A 324 21.75 -5.80 -25.58
CA GLU A 324 22.88 -6.30 -24.78
C GLU A 324 24.20 -5.72 -25.32
N MET A 325 24.45 -4.42 -25.11
CA MET A 325 25.81 -3.85 -25.23
C MET A 325 26.11 -2.84 -24.14
#